data_AF-W2T450-F1
#
_entry.id   AF-W2T450-F1
#
_cell.length_a   1.000
_cell.length_b   1.000
_cell.length_c   1.000
_cell.angle_alpha   90.00
_cell.angle_beta   90.00
_cell.angle_gamma   90.00
#
_symmetry.space_group_name_H-M   'P 1'
#
loop_
_entity.id
_entity.type
_entity.pdbx_description
1 polymer ?
#
loop_
_entity_poly.entity_id
_entity_poly.type
_entity_poly.pdbx_seq_one_letter_code
_entity_poly.pdbx_strand_id
1 'polypeptide(L)'
;MLNGVRGWLDRSGIPLRLPGRQFDTSQNRDEKDTLPLNHQRTVTQLRCDVSEEEYTHCFLQNPHLVGSCNNNTQEVTITVVFRQFTPTPGGMEFEPGRTYYFITTSDGTLSGIDRRKDGLCTERQMKVKFEVQLPKSEVQHHGNPKFAARTSQQVCIVHQN
;
A
#
# COMPACT_ATOMS: atom_id res chain seq x y z
N MET A 1 20.31 17.62 37.14
CA MET A 1 19.72 18.67 37.99
C MET A 1 19.69 19.97 37.19
N LEU A 2 18.47 20.48 37.01
CA LEU A 2 17.99 21.80 36.59
C LEU A 2 18.55 22.47 35.31
N ASN A 3 17.65 22.49 34.33
CA ASN A 3 17.65 23.19 33.05
C ASN A 3 17.69 24.72 33.22
N GLY A 4 18.56 25.37 32.44
CA GLY A 4 18.52 26.82 32.23
C GLY A 4 17.57 27.18 31.08
N VAL A 5 16.44 27.80 31.40
CA VAL A 5 15.63 28.54 30.41
C VAL A 5 15.47 29.96 30.96
N ARG A 6 16.32 30.89 30.49
CA ARG A 6 16.16 32.31 30.80
C ARG A 6 14.97 32.84 30.02
N GLY A 7 13.88 33.14 30.71
CA GLY A 7 12.74 33.87 30.15
C GLY A 7 13.13 35.33 29.89
N TRP A 8 12.63 35.90 28.80
CA TRP A 8 12.82 37.31 28.45
C TRP A 8 11.90 38.18 29.32
N LEU A 9 12.50 39.03 30.17
CA LEU A 9 11.81 40.05 30.97
C LEU A 9 11.74 41.37 30.18
N ASP A 10 10.68 42.14 30.35
CA ASP A 10 10.61 43.51 29.81
C ASP A 10 11.42 44.50 30.66
N ARG A 11 11.53 45.76 30.23
CA ARG A 11 12.28 46.82 30.94
C ARG A 11 11.66 47.23 32.30
N SER A 12 10.50 46.68 32.65
CA SER A 12 9.82 46.87 33.94
C SER A 12 9.89 45.63 34.85
N GLY A 13 10.56 44.55 34.42
CA GLY A 13 10.76 43.35 35.23
C GLY A 13 9.52 42.46 35.34
N ILE A 14 8.52 42.61 34.47
CA ILE A 14 7.29 41.81 34.49
C ILE A 14 7.42 40.65 33.47
N PRO A 15 7.02 39.41 33.81
CA PRO A 15 7.03 38.30 32.87
C PRO A 15 6.07 38.54 31.71
N LEU A 16 6.57 38.56 30.47
CA LEU A 16 5.74 38.69 29.29
C LEU A 16 4.88 37.42 29.10
N ARG A 17 3.56 37.56 29.31
CA ARG A 17 2.57 36.52 29.05
C ARG A 17 2.43 36.37 27.52
N LEU A 18 3.05 35.34 26.94
CA LEU A 18 2.83 35.01 25.53
C LEU A 18 1.37 34.59 25.30
N PRO A 19 0.72 35.05 24.21
CA PRO A 19 -0.63 34.63 23.88
C PRO A 19 -0.65 33.12 23.62
N GLY A 20 -1.62 32.45 24.23
CA GLY A 20 -1.72 31.00 24.33
C GLY A 20 -1.66 30.31 22.98
N ARG A 21 -0.69 29.40 22.83
CA ARG A 21 -0.95 28.16 22.09
C ARG A 21 -1.69 27.24 23.05
N GLN A 22 -2.99 27.09 22.83
CA GLN A 22 -3.75 25.97 23.36
C GLN A 22 -2.98 24.69 23.02
N PHE A 23 -2.48 23.99 24.04
CA PHE A 23 -2.04 22.62 23.90
C PHE A 23 -3.32 21.80 23.78
N ASP A 24 -3.71 21.47 22.54
CA ASP A 24 -4.82 20.58 22.29
C ASP A 24 -4.35 19.14 22.57
N THR A 25 -4.46 18.73 23.84
CA THR A 25 -4.38 17.32 24.24
C THR A 25 -5.69 16.64 23.83
N SER A 26 -5.86 16.42 22.53
CA SER A 26 -6.85 15.52 21.93
C SER A 26 -6.38 15.21 20.52
N GLN A 27 -5.33 14.40 20.42
CA GLN A 27 -5.00 13.72 19.18
C GLN A 27 -6.05 12.63 18.96
N ASN A 28 -7.27 13.05 18.57
CA ASN A 28 -8.26 12.18 17.97
C ASN A 28 -7.62 11.63 16.69
N ARG A 29 -7.46 10.31 16.66
CA ARG A 29 -6.80 9.57 15.59
C ARG A 29 -7.77 9.27 14.44
N ASP A 30 -8.73 10.17 14.21
CA ASP A 30 -9.87 9.95 13.32
C ASP A 30 -10.14 11.15 12.39
N GLU A 31 -9.12 11.97 12.07
CA GLU A 31 -9.21 13.02 11.04
C GLU A 31 -8.09 12.91 10.00
N LYS A 32 -7.85 11.70 9.50
CA LYS A 32 -6.95 11.49 8.37
C LYS A 32 -7.45 10.33 7.53
N ASP A 33 -8.49 10.56 6.73
CA ASP A 33 -8.84 9.74 5.55
C ASP A 33 -10.02 10.27 4.72
N THR A 34 -10.62 11.41 5.05
CA THR A 34 -11.65 12.00 4.19
C THR A 34 -11.00 12.66 2.98
N LEU A 35 -10.98 11.97 1.84
CA LEU A 35 -10.68 12.60 0.56
C LEU A 35 -11.63 13.80 0.34
N PRO A 36 -11.15 14.90 -0.26
CA PRO A 36 -12.02 16.01 -0.61
C PRO A 36 -13.18 15.52 -1.49
N LEU A 37 -14.36 16.15 -1.38
CA LEU A 37 -15.60 15.75 -2.07
C LEU A 37 -15.47 15.53 -3.60
N ASN A 38 -14.38 16.04 -4.20
CA ASN A 38 -14.06 15.97 -5.62
C ASN A 38 -12.99 14.91 -5.97
N HIS A 39 -12.58 14.04 -5.03
CA HIS A 39 -11.67 12.93 -5.28
C HIS A 39 -12.37 11.62 -4.91
N GLN A 40 -12.88 10.93 -5.93
CA GLN A 40 -13.49 9.62 -5.76
C GLN A 40 -12.44 8.53 -6.02
N ARG A 41 -12.28 7.59 -5.08
CA ARG A 41 -11.47 6.39 -5.31
C ARG A 41 -12.22 5.42 -6.20
N THR A 42 -11.46 4.82 -7.10
CA THR A 42 -11.89 3.78 -8.03
C THR A 42 -12.07 2.47 -7.29
N VAL A 43 -13.20 1.81 -7.53
CA VAL A 43 -13.50 0.50 -6.93
C VAL A 43 -12.77 -0.59 -7.69
N THR A 44 -11.89 -1.31 -7.01
CA THR A 44 -10.93 -2.23 -7.64
C THR A 44 -10.65 -3.47 -6.81
N GLN A 45 -10.15 -4.51 -7.47
CA GLN A 45 -9.59 -5.68 -6.83
C GLN A 45 -8.23 -6.00 -7.44
N LEU A 46 -7.28 -6.41 -6.60
CA LEU A 46 -6.01 -6.94 -7.04
C LEU A 46 -6.02 -8.45 -6.96
N ARG A 47 -5.69 -9.08 -8.08
CA ARG A 47 -5.65 -10.54 -8.24
C ARG A 47 -4.21 -11.00 -8.51
N CYS A 48 -3.81 -12.13 -7.91
CA CYS A 48 -2.54 -12.82 -8.17
C CYS A 48 -2.80 -14.27 -8.61
N ASP A 49 -1.74 -15.08 -8.68
CA ASP A 49 -1.73 -16.40 -9.33
C ASP A 49 -2.20 -16.33 -10.78
N VAL A 50 -1.84 -15.22 -11.42
CA VAL A 50 -2.13 -14.91 -12.81
C VAL A 50 -0.98 -15.43 -13.66
N SER A 51 -1.28 -16.16 -14.72
CA SER A 51 -0.29 -16.60 -15.71
C SER A 51 0.17 -15.45 -16.63
N GLU A 52 1.25 -15.65 -17.37
CA GLU A 52 1.72 -14.66 -18.35
C GLU A 52 0.69 -14.39 -19.46
N GLU A 53 -0.05 -15.42 -19.87
CA GLU A 53 -1.11 -15.29 -20.89
C GLU A 53 -2.28 -14.44 -20.36
N GLU A 54 -2.74 -14.74 -19.14
CA GLU A 54 -3.78 -13.96 -18.45
C GLU A 54 -3.37 -12.52 -18.22
N TYR A 55 -2.11 -12.28 -17.85
CA TYR A 55 -1.52 -10.94 -17.68
C TYR A 55 -1.46 -10.15 -19.00
N THR A 56 -1.10 -10.83 -20.08
CA THR A 56 -0.94 -10.21 -21.39
C THR A 56 -2.28 -9.84 -22.00
N HIS A 57 -3.25 -10.77 -21.93
CA HIS A 57 -4.57 -10.62 -22.54
C HIS A 57 -5.65 -10.15 -21.57
N CYS A 58 -5.27 -9.78 -20.33
CA CYS A 58 -6.16 -9.22 -19.31
C CYS A 58 -7.41 -10.06 -19.05
N PHE A 59 -7.26 -11.35 -18.76
CA PHE A 59 -8.36 -12.21 -18.32
C PHE A 59 -7.97 -13.05 -17.11
N LEU A 60 -8.96 -13.64 -16.42
CA LEU A 60 -8.78 -14.39 -15.18
C LEU A 60 -9.51 -15.73 -15.21
N GLN A 61 -8.78 -16.83 -15.04
CA GLN A 61 -9.31 -18.19 -14.88
C GLN A 61 -9.50 -18.52 -13.40
N ASN A 62 -8.40 -18.72 -12.67
CA ASN A 62 -8.40 -19.13 -11.26
C ASN A 62 -7.50 -18.25 -10.39
N PRO A 63 -7.78 -16.94 -10.32
CA PRO A 63 -6.94 -16.03 -9.54
C PRO A 63 -7.15 -16.15 -8.04
N HIS A 64 -6.10 -15.82 -7.30
CA HIS A 64 -6.15 -15.57 -5.87
C HIS A 64 -6.42 -14.07 -5.59
N LEU A 65 -7.33 -13.77 -4.66
CA LEU A 65 -7.67 -12.39 -4.27
C LEU A 65 -6.65 -11.87 -3.26
N VAL A 66 -5.93 -10.80 -3.61
CA VAL A 66 -4.88 -10.21 -2.76
C VAL A 66 -5.44 -9.05 -1.93
N GLY A 67 -6.31 -8.26 -2.53
CA GLY A 67 -6.89 -7.09 -1.89
C GLY A 67 -8.07 -6.55 -2.69
N SER A 68 -8.96 -5.84 -2.01
CA SER A 68 -10.15 -5.24 -2.59
C SER A 68 -10.34 -3.83 -2.05
N CYS A 69 -10.74 -2.93 -2.93
CA CYS A 69 -11.18 -1.58 -2.63
C CYS A 69 -12.64 -1.47 -3.05
N ASN A 70 -13.58 -1.73 -2.15
CA ASN A 70 -15.03 -1.64 -2.41
C ASN A 70 -15.64 -0.33 -1.90
N ASN A 71 -14.88 0.48 -1.16
CA ASN A 71 -15.31 1.74 -0.58
C ASN A 71 -14.46 2.88 -1.15
N ASN A 72 -15.14 3.92 -1.63
CA ASN A 72 -14.51 5.09 -2.23
C ASN A 72 -13.85 6.04 -1.20
N THR A 73 -14.11 5.88 0.11
CA THR A 73 -13.56 6.75 1.16
C THR A 73 -12.32 6.19 1.84
N GLN A 74 -11.97 4.92 1.65
CA GLN A 74 -10.83 4.29 2.34
C GLN A 74 -9.64 4.11 1.41
N GLU A 75 -8.43 4.33 1.92
CA GLU A 75 -7.20 3.95 1.23
C GLU A 75 -6.81 2.53 1.63
N VAL A 76 -6.85 1.61 0.67
CA VAL A 76 -6.38 0.24 0.87
C VAL A 76 -5.00 0.09 0.23
N THR A 77 -3.98 -0.04 1.08
CA THR A 77 -2.62 -0.40 0.67
C THR A 77 -2.34 -1.84 1.09
N ILE A 78 -1.95 -2.67 0.13
CA ILE A 78 -1.47 -4.02 0.42
C ILE A 78 0.05 -4.03 0.48
N THR A 79 0.60 -4.90 1.32
CA THR A 79 2.03 -5.12 1.41
C THR A 79 2.34 -6.55 0.97
N VAL A 80 3.00 -6.70 -0.17
CA VAL A 80 3.46 -8.00 -0.67
C VAL A 80 4.85 -8.27 -0.12
N VAL A 81 5.00 -9.42 0.53
CA VAL A 81 6.28 -9.85 1.11
C VAL A 81 6.78 -11.05 0.30
N PHE A 82 7.87 -10.85 -0.43
CA PHE A 82 8.54 -11.90 -1.19
C PHE A 82 9.38 -12.76 -0.25
N ARG A 83 8.91 -13.98 -0.01
CA ARG A 83 9.55 -14.99 0.83
C ARG A 83 9.13 -16.36 0.34
N GLN A 84 10.00 -17.35 0.47
CA GLN A 84 9.69 -18.74 0.07
C GLN A 84 8.67 -19.40 0.99
N PHE A 85 8.67 -19.05 2.28
CA PHE A 85 7.78 -19.66 3.26
C PHE A 85 7.03 -18.59 4.04
N THR A 86 5.71 -18.69 4.05
CA THR A 86 4.86 -17.77 4.81
C THR A 86 4.43 -18.38 6.15
N PRO A 87 4.73 -17.75 7.31
CA PRO A 87 4.12 -18.13 8.59
C PRO A 87 2.60 -17.91 8.64
N THR A 88 2.03 -17.20 7.67
CA THR A 88 0.59 -16.98 7.54
C THR A 88 -0.01 -18.11 6.69
N PRO A 89 -0.90 -18.97 7.21
CA PRO A 89 -1.57 -20.00 6.42
C PRO A 89 -2.34 -19.38 5.24
N GLY A 90 -2.17 -19.94 4.04
CA GLY A 90 -2.77 -19.39 2.82
C GLY A 90 -2.18 -18.05 2.37
N GLY A 91 -1.09 -17.59 2.98
CA GLY A 91 -0.33 -16.44 2.49
C GLY A 91 0.40 -16.77 1.19
N MET A 92 0.78 -15.73 0.46
CA MET A 92 1.54 -15.90 -0.78
C MET A 92 2.99 -16.32 -0.50
N GLU A 93 3.50 -17.22 -1.34
CA GLU A 93 4.88 -17.72 -1.32
C GLU A 93 5.53 -17.42 -2.66
N PHE A 94 6.78 -16.95 -2.60
CA PHE A 94 7.52 -16.47 -3.75
C PHE A 94 8.87 -17.17 -3.84
N GLU A 95 9.03 -17.98 -4.87
CA GLU A 95 10.27 -18.67 -5.19
C GLU A 95 11.23 -17.75 -5.96
N PRO A 96 12.52 -17.73 -5.59
CA PRO A 96 13.55 -17.07 -6.38
C PRO A 96 13.63 -17.67 -7.80
N GLY A 97 13.88 -16.81 -8.77
CA GLY A 97 13.95 -17.17 -10.20
C GLY A 97 12.60 -17.23 -10.91
N ARG A 98 11.49 -16.88 -10.23
CA ARG A 98 10.15 -16.86 -10.84
C ARG A 98 9.60 -15.45 -11.01
N THR A 99 8.72 -15.31 -12.01
CA THR A 99 7.95 -14.10 -12.27
C THR A 99 6.52 -14.27 -11.79
N TYR A 100 6.01 -13.27 -11.08
CA TYR A 100 4.65 -13.25 -10.54
C TYR A 100 3.89 -12.06 -11.10
N TYR A 101 2.64 -12.29 -11.47
CA TYR A 101 1.79 -11.30 -12.14
C TYR A 101 0.60 -10.93 -11.27
N PHE A 102 0.30 -9.64 -11.24
CA PHE A 102 -0.84 -9.08 -10.54
C PHE A 102 -1.60 -8.15 -11.48
N ILE A 103 -2.91 -8.31 -11.56
CA ILE A 103 -3.76 -7.49 -12.44
C ILE A 103 -5.04 -7.05 -11.73
N THR A 104 -5.66 -5.99 -12.25
CA THR A 104 -7.00 -5.55 -11.90
C THR A 104 -7.88 -5.53 -13.15
N THR A 105 -8.89 -6.39 -13.21
CA THR A 105 -9.83 -6.46 -14.35
C THR A 105 -11.18 -5.78 -14.07
N SER A 106 -11.34 -5.12 -12.92
CA SER A 106 -12.55 -4.34 -12.65
C SER A 106 -12.66 -3.14 -13.59
N ASP A 107 -13.84 -2.58 -13.77
CA ASP A 107 -14.07 -1.36 -14.58
C ASP A 107 -14.06 -0.06 -13.75
N GLY A 108 -13.75 -0.17 -12.45
CA GLY A 108 -13.73 0.94 -11.52
C GLY A 108 -15.05 1.23 -10.81
N THR A 109 -16.10 0.48 -11.12
CA THR A 109 -17.41 0.56 -10.47
C THR A 109 -17.65 -0.62 -9.52
N LEU A 110 -18.58 -0.47 -8.58
CA LEU A 110 -18.97 -1.56 -7.68
C LEU A 110 -19.64 -2.72 -8.43
N SER A 111 -20.42 -2.44 -9.47
CA SER A 111 -21.07 -3.45 -10.30
C SER A 111 -20.08 -4.28 -11.13
N GLY A 112 -18.97 -3.67 -11.57
CA GLY A 112 -17.94 -4.35 -12.36
C GLY A 112 -16.74 -4.83 -11.55
N ILE A 113 -16.84 -4.85 -10.21
CA ILE A 113 -15.71 -5.17 -9.32
C ILE A 113 -15.16 -6.59 -9.54
N ASP A 114 -16.05 -7.56 -9.81
CA ASP A 114 -15.70 -8.98 -10.00
C ASP A 114 -15.55 -9.37 -11.48
N ARG A 115 -15.45 -8.38 -12.38
CA ARG A 115 -15.22 -8.64 -13.81
C ARG A 115 -13.91 -9.41 -13.98
N ARG A 116 -13.94 -10.45 -14.83
CA ARG A 116 -12.83 -11.38 -15.05
C ARG A 116 -12.04 -11.15 -16.35
N LYS A 117 -12.38 -10.12 -17.13
CA LYS A 117 -11.75 -9.84 -18.42
C LYS A 117 -11.78 -8.34 -18.71
N ASP A 118 -10.75 -7.83 -19.36
CA ASP A 118 -10.58 -6.43 -19.77
C ASP A 118 -10.58 -5.47 -18.56
N GLY A 119 -11.37 -4.40 -18.62
CA GLY A 119 -11.45 -3.37 -17.59
C GLY A 119 -10.16 -2.58 -17.47
N LEU A 120 -9.84 -2.18 -16.23
CA LEU A 120 -8.68 -1.34 -15.92
C LEU A 120 -7.33 -1.98 -16.30
N CYS A 121 -7.25 -3.30 -16.42
CA CYS A 121 -6.07 -4.00 -16.92
C CYS A 121 -5.78 -3.58 -18.37
N THR A 122 -6.80 -3.55 -19.22
CA THR A 122 -6.66 -3.17 -20.63
C THR A 122 -6.64 -1.65 -20.77
N GLU A 123 -7.62 -0.97 -20.17
CA GLU A 123 -7.88 0.46 -20.34
C GLU A 123 -6.80 1.36 -19.72
N ARG A 124 -6.27 0.98 -18.56
CA ARG A 124 -5.34 1.80 -17.78
C ARG A 124 -4.02 1.10 -17.47
N GLN A 125 -3.78 -0.08 -18.04
CA GLN A 125 -2.60 -0.90 -17.77
C GLN A 125 -2.37 -1.12 -16.27
N MET A 126 -3.46 -1.32 -15.51
CA MET A 126 -3.42 -1.64 -14.08
C MET A 126 -3.00 -3.09 -13.86
N LYS A 127 -1.72 -3.32 -14.11
CA LYS A 127 -1.06 -4.62 -13.98
C LYS A 127 0.40 -4.43 -13.62
N VAL A 128 0.93 -5.32 -12.80
CA VAL A 128 2.33 -5.32 -12.37
C VAL A 128 2.89 -6.72 -12.44
N LYS A 129 4.15 -6.83 -12.86
CA LYS A 129 4.93 -8.07 -12.83
C LYS A 129 6.09 -7.89 -11.86
N PHE A 130 6.36 -8.92 -11.07
CA PHE A 130 7.49 -8.98 -10.16
C PHE A 130 8.41 -10.12 -10.58
N GLU A 131 9.65 -9.77 -10.93
CA GLU A 131 10.70 -10.74 -11.27
C GLU A 131 11.55 -10.98 -10.02
N VAL A 132 11.36 -12.14 -9.38
CA VAL A 132 12.06 -12.49 -8.15
C VAL A 132 13.44 -13.03 -8.53
N GLN A 133 14.50 -12.27 -8.26
CA GLN A 133 15.85 -12.70 -8.63
C GLN A 133 16.34 -13.87 -7.76
N LEU A 134 17.16 -14.74 -8.36
CA LEU A 134 17.93 -15.72 -7.58
C LEU A 134 18.86 -14.98 -6.61
N PRO A 135 19.05 -15.49 -5.38
CA PRO A 135 20.05 -14.95 -4.49
C PRO A 135 21.42 -15.04 -5.18
N LYS A 136 22.08 -13.90 -5.33
CA LYS A 136 23.47 -13.88 -5.79
C LYS A 136 24.28 -14.60 -4.70
N SER A 137 25.09 -15.57 -5.10
CA SER A 137 26.00 -16.27 -4.21
C SER A 137 27.11 -15.31 -3.75
N GLU A 138 26.79 -14.41 -2.84
CA GLU A 138 27.82 -13.73 -2.06
C GLU A 138 28.29 -14.71 -1.00
N VAL A 139 29.54 -15.13 -1.14
CA VAL A 139 30.27 -15.93 -0.15
C VAL A 139 30.36 -15.11 1.13
N GLN A 140 29.40 -15.24 2.02
CA GLN A 140 29.52 -14.76 3.40
C GLN A 140 29.05 -15.83 4.39
N HIS A 141 29.93 -16.05 5.35
CA HIS A 141 29.94 -17.06 6.39
C HIS A 141 28.65 -17.13 7.23
N HIS A 142 28.25 -18.36 7.57
CA HIS A 142 27.42 -18.76 8.71
C HIS A 142 26.11 -17.99 8.95
N GLY A 143 25.11 -18.29 8.12
CA GLY A 143 23.70 -18.05 8.41
C GLY A 143 22.85 -18.32 7.18
N ASN A 144 21.78 -19.13 7.30
CA ASN A 144 20.83 -19.33 6.20
C ASN A 144 20.42 -17.95 5.64
N PRO A 145 20.67 -17.64 4.36
CA PRO A 145 20.31 -16.35 3.80
C PRO A 145 18.79 -16.21 3.84
N LYS A 146 18.29 -15.33 4.72
CA LYS A 146 16.87 -15.01 4.80
C LYS A 146 16.52 -14.10 3.63
N PHE A 147 16.05 -14.69 2.54
CA PHE A 147 15.44 -13.93 1.44
C PHE A 147 14.07 -13.41 1.90
N ALA A 148 14.00 -12.10 2.19
CA ALA A 148 12.74 -11.41 2.43
C ALA A 148 12.81 -10.00 1.82
N ALA A 149 12.02 -9.75 0.78
CA ALA A 149 11.81 -8.41 0.25
C ALA A 149 10.34 -7.99 0.47
N ARG A 150 10.09 -6.69 0.59
CA ARG A 150 8.75 -6.15 0.84
C ARG A 150 8.47 -5.03 -0.15
N THR A 151 7.30 -5.06 -0.78
CA THR A 151 6.79 -3.98 -1.61
C THR A 151 5.36 -3.65 -1.21
N SER A 152 4.95 -2.40 -1.37
CA SER A 152 3.59 -1.95 -1.07
C SER A 152 2.91 -1.49 -2.35
N GLN A 153 1.66 -1.89 -2.53
CA GLN A 153 0.84 -1.50 -3.67
C GLN A 153 -0.48 -0.91 -3.19
N GLN A 154 -0.81 0.28 -3.68
CA GLN A 154 -2.13 0.86 -3.49
C GLN A 154 -3.14 0.14 -4.38
N VAL A 155 -4.23 -0.34 -3.78
CA VAL A 155 -5.32 -1.00 -4.50
C VAL A 155 -6.34 0.05 -4.95
N CYS A 156 -6.70 0.95 -4.05
CA CYS A 156 -7.58 2.08 -4.37
C CYS A 156 -6.81 3.13 -5.16
N ILE A 157 -7.18 3.36 -6.42
CA ILE A 157 -6.64 4.47 -7.22
C ILE A 157 -7.53 5.69 -7.06
N VAL A 158 -6.93 6.86 -6.88
CA VAL A 158 -7.65 8.13 -6.85
C VAL A 158 -7.71 8.69 -8.27
N HIS A 159 -8.90 9.07 -8.74
CA HIS A 159 -9.03 9.91 -9.93
C HIS A 159 -9.18 11.38 -9.53
N GLN A 160 -8.36 12.24 -10.13
CA GLN A 160 -8.61 13.68 -10.14
C GLN A 160 -9.60 13.93 -11.27
N ASN A 161 -10.81 14.37 -10.92
CA ASN A 161 -11.83 14.76 -11.89
C ASN A 161 -11.61 16.20 -12.34
#